data_AF-A0A959Y6Q7-F1
#
_entry.id   AF-A0A959Y6Q7-F1
#
_cell.length_a   1.000
_cell.length_b   1.000
_cell.length_c   1.000
_cell.angle_alpha   90.00
_cell.angle_beta   90.00
_cell.angle_gamma   90.00
#
_symmetry.space_group_name_H-M   'P 1'
#
loop_
_entity.id
_entity.type
_entity.pdbx_description
1 polymer ?
#
loop_
_entity_poly.entity_id
_entity_poly.type
_entity_poly.pdbx_seq_one_letter_code
_entity_poly.pdbx_strand_id
1 'polypeptide(L)' 'YGTILGIFLVAFFVRWVQGTAVFVAALIAQAIIFFIHFSDIELAFLWYNLLAPTIVVVLAMVLQVVLPARNTPTT' A
#
# COMPACT_ATOMS: atom_id res chain seq x y z
N TYR A 1 -12.54 0.57 -0.64
CA TYR A 1 -12.30 1.52 0.46
C TYR A 1 -11.02 1.23 1.24
N GLY A 2 -10.74 -0.04 1.60
CA GLY A 2 -9.54 -0.38 2.38
C GLY A 2 -8.19 0.08 1.80
N THR A 3 -7.97 0.04 0.48
CA THR A 3 -6.72 0.52 -0.15
C THR A 3 -6.48 2.01 0.13
N ILE A 4 -7.54 2.83 0.03
CA ILE A 4 -7.48 4.27 0.27
C ILE A 4 -7.18 4.57 1.75
N LEU A 5 -7.80 3.80 2.66
CA LEU A 5 -7.51 3.92 4.10
C LEU A 5 -6.03 3.60 4.40
N GLY A 6 -5.45 2.61 3.73
CA GLY A 6 -4.02 2.28 3.86
C GLY A 6 -3.10 3.39 3.39
N ILE A 7 -3.41 4.03 2.25
CA ILE A 7 -2.67 5.19 1.72
C ILE A 7 -2.66 6.32 2.74
N PHE A 8 -3.83 6.65 3.31
CA PHE A 8 -3.93 7.68 4.35
C PHE A 8 -3.13 7.30 5.60
N LEU A 9 -3.19 6.03 6.03
CA LEU A 9 -2.43 5.57 7.18
C LEU A 9 -0.93 5.78 6.98
N VAL A 10 -0.38 5.40 5.82
CA VAL A 10 1.03 5.61 5.52
C VAL A 10 1.37 7.09 5.48
N ALA A 11 0.54 7.92 4.84
CA ALA A 11 0.76 9.35 4.72
C ALA A 11 0.77 10.08 6.08
N PHE A 12 -0.10 9.69 7.03
CA PHE A 12 -0.18 10.33 8.35
C PHE A 12 0.83 9.77 9.35
N PHE A 13 1.01 8.45 9.40
CA PHE A 13 1.83 7.80 10.43
C PHE A 13 3.29 7.58 10.02
N VAL A 14 3.58 7.45 8.72
CA VAL A 14 4.91 7.07 8.22
C VAL A 14 5.49 8.15 7.31
N ARG A 15 5.85 9.28 7.91
CA ARG A 15 6.30 10.52 7.22
C ARG A 15 7.56 10.36 6.37
N TRP A 16 8.33 9.30 6.54
CA TRP A 16 9.54 9.04 5.75
C TRP A 16 9.24 8.35 4.40
N VAL A 17 8.03 7.81 4.21
CA VAL A 17 7.67 7.12 2.97
C VAL A 17 7.33 8.15 1.89
N GLN A 18 8.00 8.07 0.75
CA GLN A 18 7.75 8.96 -0.38
C GLN A 18 6.44 8.59 -1.06
N GLY A 19 5.73 9.61 -1.58
CA GLY A 19 4.46 9.42 -2.27
C GLY A 19 4.52 8.43 -3.44
N THR A 20 5.67 8.34 -4.12
CA THR A 20 5.90 7.35 -5.19
C THR A 20 5.85 5.91 -4.66
N ALA A 21 6.48 5.62 -3.51
CA ALA A 21 6.43 4.29 -2.91
C ALA A 21 5.01 3.94 -2.44
N VAL A 22 4.28 4.89 -1.87
CA VAL A 22 2.86 4.71 -1.48
C VAL A 22 1.99 4.43 -2.69
N PHE A 23 2.21 5.14 -3.80
CA PHE A 23 1.45 4.97 -5.04
C PHE A 23 1.67 3.59 -5.66
N VAL A 24 2.93 3.14 -5.74
CA VAL A 24 3.27 1.80 -6.25
C VAL A 24 2.70 0.72 -5.33
N ALA A 25 2.80 0.89 -4.01
CA ALA A 25 2.20 -0.03 -3.04
C ALA A 25 0.68 -0.13 -3.20
N ALA A 26 0.00 0.99 -3.42
CA ALA A 26 -1.44 1.04 -3.64
C ALA A 26 -1.85 0.29 -4.92
N LEU A 27 -1.13 0.47 -6.02
CA LEU A 27 -1.35 -0.25 -7.27
C LEU A 27 -1.21 -1.77 -7.10
N ILE A 28 -0.13 -2.21 -6.45
CA ILE A 28 0.12 -3.64 -6.19
C ILE A 28 -0.95 -4.22 -5.26
N ALA A 29 -1.29 -3.51 -4.19
CA ALA A 29 -2.34 -3.95 -3.27
C ALA A 29 -3.71 -4.08 -3.96
N GLN A 30 -4.05 -3.13 -4.84
CA GLN A 30 -5.27 -3.17 -5.63
C GLN A 30 -5.30 -4.40 -6.57
N ALA A 31 -4.17 -4.72 -7.21
CA ALA A 31 -4.03 -5.91 -8.05
C ALA A 31 -4.18 -7.22 -7.26
N ILE A 32 -3.57 -7.30 -6.06
CA ILE A 32 -3.70 -8.46 -5.16
C ILE A 32 -5.15 -8.66 -4.73
N ILE A 33 -5.84 -7.57 -4.37
CA ILE A 33 -7.26 -7.64 -3.97
C ILE A 33 -8.13 -8.14 -5.12
N PHE A 34 -7.90 -7.66 -6.34
CA PHE A 34 -8.60 -8.18 -7.51
C PHE A 34 -8.29 -9.65 -7.74
N PHE A 35 -7.03 -10.06 -7.64
CA PHE A 35 -6.66 -11.47 -7.78
C PHE A 35 -7.40 -12.35 -6.76
N ILE A 36 -7.43 -11.94 -5.49
CA ILE A 36 -8.16 -12.65 -4.43
C ILE A 36 -9.66 -12.66 -4.70
N HIS A 37 -10.22 -11.53 -5.16
CA HIS A 37 -11.65 -11.41 -5.45
C HIS A 37 -12.12 -12.29 -6.62
N PHE A 38 -11.26 -12.50 -7.61
CA PHE A 38 -11.53 -13.40 -8.74
C PHE A 38 -11.16 -14.87 -8.44
N SER A 39 -10.48 -15.13 -7.33
CA SER A 39 -10.20 -16.49 -6.87
C SER A 39 -11.42 -17.05 -6.14
N ASP A 40 -11.58 -18.38 -6.10
CA ASP A 40 -12.64 -19.07 -5.33
C ASP A 40 -12.46 -18.97 -3.80
N ILE A 41 -11.79 -17.93 -3.31
CA ILE A 41 -11.53 -17.71 -1.89
C ILE A 41 -12.75 -17.00 -1.29
N GLU A 42 -13.54 -17.73 -0.51
CA GLU A 42 -14.66 -17.19 0.25
C GLU A 42 -14.17 -16.32 1.43
N LEU A 43 -13.84 -15.06 1.16
CA LEU A 43 -13.57 -14.04 2.16
C LEU A 43 -14.82 -13.24 2.44
N ALA A 44 -15.25 -13.19 3.71
CA ALA A 44 -16.35 -12.32 4.10
C ALA A 44 -16.00 -10.85 3.78
N PHE A 45 -16.97 -10.11 3.27
CA PHE A 45 -16.78 -8.75 2.73
C PHE A 45 -16.03 -7.78 3.68
N LEU A 46 -16.19 -7.94 5.00
CA LEU A 46 -15.48 -7.12 5.99
C LEU A 46 -13.95 -7.33 6.00
N TRP A 47 -13.46 -8.52 5.68
CA TRP A 47 -12.02 -8.82 5.71
C TRP A 47 -11.24 -8.02 4.67
N TYR A 48 -11.85 -7.69 3.53
CA TYR A 48 -11.23 -6.83 2.52
C TYR A 48 -10.90 -5.44 3.05
N ASN A 49 -11.66 -4.92 4.03
CA ASN A 49 -11.39 -3.61 4.62
C ASN A 49 -10.18 -3.62 5.57
N LEU A 50 -9.81 -4.78 6.12
CA LEU A 50 -8.62 -4.92 6.97
C LEU A 50 -7.39 -5.34 6.15
N LEU A 51 -7.55 -6.31 5.24
CA LEU A 51 -6.46 -6.83 4.43
C LEU A 51 -5.85 -5.77 3.51
N ALA A 52 -6.71 -5.01 2.82
CA ALA A 52 -6.26 -4.00 1.87
C ALA A 52 -5.33 -2.94 2.49
N PRO A 53 -5.69 -2.24 3.58
CA PRO A 53 -4.81 -1.25 4.18
C PRO A 53 -3.55 -1.86 4.78
N THR A 54 -3.64 -3.06 5.39
CA THR A 54 -2.45 -3.75 5.93
C THR A 54 -1.44 -4.07 4.82
N ILE A 55 -1.92 -4.57 3.68
CA ILE A 55 -1.07 -4.87 2.52
C ILE A 55 -0.42 -3.59 1.98
N VAL A 56 -1.18 -2.49 1.82
CA VAL A 56 -0.62 -1.19 1.37
C VAL A 56 0.45 -0.69 2.32
N VAL A 57 0.22 -0.72 3.63
CA VAL A 57 1.15 -0.22 4.65
C VAL A 57 2.45 -1.01 4.63
N VAL A 58 2.36 -2.35 4.61
CA VAL A 58 3.54 -3.23 4.57
C VAL A 58 4.29 -3.04 3.25
N LEU A 59 3.61 -3.06 2.11
CA LEU A 59 4.25 -2.86 0.80
C LEU A 59 4.92 -1.49 0.69
N ALA A 60 4.27 -0.43 1.18
CA ALA A 60 4.83 0.91 1.12
C ALA A 60 6.11 1.02 1.94
N MET A 61 6.16 0.39 3.13
CA MET A 61 7.38 0.34 3.94
C MET A 61 8.48 -0.47 3.26
N VAL A 62 8.16 -1.66 2.73
CA VAL A 62 9.15 -2.50 2.03
C VAL A 62 9.67 -1.80 0.78
N LEU A 63 8.79 -1.25 -0.04
CA LEU A 63 9.16 -0.51 -1.25
C LEU A 63 9.99 0.72 -0.91
N GLN A 64 9.71 1.43 0.18
CA GLN A 64 10.52 2.58 0.60
C GLN A 64 11.94 2.19 1.02
N VAL A 65 12.12 1.00 1.59
CA VAL A 65 13.46 0.48 1.94
C VAL A 65 14.24 0.09 0.68
N VAL A 66 13.54 -0.48 -0.32
CA VAL A 66 14.15 -0.93 -1.58
C VAL A 66 14.38 0.22 -2.56
N LEU A 67 13.48 1.20 -2.63
CA LEU A 67 13.67 2.41 -3.42
C LEU A 67 14.55 3.38 -2.64
N PRO A 68 15.75 3.74 -3.14
CA PRO A 68 16.53 4.80 -2.52
C PRO A 68 15.69 6.08 -2.50
N ALA A 69 15.53 6.68 -1.33
CA ALA A 69 14.99 8.03 -1.25
C ALA A 69 15.83 8.88 -2.22
N ARG A 70 15.21 9.39 -3.29
CA ARG A 70 15.92 10.32 -4.18
C ARG A 70 16.25 11.54 -3.33
N ASN A 71 17.49 11.59 -2.86
CA ASN A 71 18.10 12.78 -2.30
C ASN A 71 18.07 13.79 -3.44
N THR A 72 17.17 14.77 -3.35
CA THR A 72 17.20 15.94 -4.22
C THR A 72 18.61 16.52 -4.12
N PRO A 73 19.37 16.67 -5.22
CA PRO A 73 20.67 17.30 -5.16
C PRO A 73 20.48 18.73 -4.67
N THR A 74 21.07 19.06 -3.52
CA THR A 74 21.25 20.44 -3.09
C THR A 74 22.29 21.09 -4.01
N THR A 75 21.83 21.86 -4.99
CA THR A 75 22.57 22.95 -5.66
C THR A 75 21.59 23.85 -6.36
#